data_AF-A0A537YBA2-F1
#
_entry.id   AF-A0A537YBA2-F1
#
_cell.length_a   1.000
_cell.length_b   1.000
_cell.length_c   1.000
_cell.angle_alpha   90.00
_cell.angle_beta   90.00
_cell.angle_gamma   90.00
#
_symmetry.space_group_name_H-M   'P 1'
#
loop_
_entity.id
_entity.type
_entity.pdbx_description
1 polymer ?
#
loop_
_entity_poly.entity_id
_entity_poly.type
_entity_poly.pdbx_seq_one_letter_code
_entity_poly.pdbx_strand_id
1 'polypeptide(L)' 'MTKPEELRDLSDEELETKLAEAKEELFNLRFQLVTGQLDNPMAIKIMRKEIARILTVIRERELAVLEGAAAEEA' A
#
# COMPACT_ATOMS: atom_id res chain seq x y z
N MET A 1 -1.72 12.78 0.57
CA MET A 1 -0.83 11.81 1.25
C MET A 1 -1.64 11.21 2.38
N THR A 2 -2.04 9.97 2.17
CA THR A 2 -2.94 9.18 3.02
C THR A 2 -2.23 8.92 4.34
N LYS A 3 -2.92 9.21 5.45
CA LYS A 3 -2.33 9.06 6.78
C LYS A 3 -2.32 7.57 7.15
N PRO A 4 -1.31 7.09 7.90
CA PRO A 4 -1.27 5.70 8.35
C PRO A 4 -2.50 5.29 9.17
N GLU A 5 -3.07 6.23 9.93
CA GLU A 5 -4.30 6.01 10.73
C GLU A 5 -5.49 5.64 9.83
N GLU A 6 -5.70 6.38 8.74
CA GLU A 6 -6.78 6.13 7.77
C GLU A 6 -6.66 4.75 7.11
N LEU A 7 -5.45 4.20 6.98
CA LEU A 7 -5.24 2.85 6.45
C LEU A 7 -5.52 1.76 7.49
N ARG A 8 -5.33 2.06 8.78
CA ARG A 8 -5.56 1.09 9.86
C ARG A 8 -7.05 0.87 10.14
N ASP A 9 -7.89 1.85 9.80
CA ASP A 9 -9.34 1.77 9.98
C ASP A 9 -10.06 0.97 8.88
N LEU A 10 -9.38 0.65 7.77
CA LEU A 10 -9.96 -0.09 6.63
C LEU A 10 -9.98 -1.59 6.86
N SER A 11 -10.89 -2.30 6.20
CA SER A 11 -10.88 -3.77 6.18
C SER A 11 -9.70 -4.34 5.36
N ASP A 12 -9.40 -5.62 5.51
CA ASP A 12 -8.34 -6.28 4.74
C ASP A 12 -8.66 -6.25 3.23
N GLU A 13 -9.92 -6.49 2.84
CA GLU A 13 -10.37 -6.43 1.44
C GLU A 13 -10.25 -5.01 0.85
N GLU A 14 -10.54 -3.97 1.65
CA GLU A 14 -10.38 -2.58 1.24
C GLU A 14 -8.90 -2.20 1.07
N LEU A 15 -8.02 -2.72 1.93
CA LEU A 15 -6.58 -2.54 1.80
C LEU A 15 -6.03 -3.21 0.55
N GLU A 16 -6.47 -4.42 0.23
CA GLU A 16 -6.09 -5.12 -1.01
C GLU A 16 -6.58 -4.38 -2.26
N THR A 17 -7.82 -3.88 -2.23
CA THR A 17 -8.38 -3.07 -3.32
C THR A 17 -7.56 -1.81 -3.54
N LYS A 18 -7.29 -1.04 -2.49
CA LYS A 18 -6.44 0.15 -2.56
C LYS A 18 -5.01 -0.16 -3.03
N LEU A 19 -4.46 -1.31 -2.63
CA LEU A 19 -3.15 -1.74 -3.09
C LEU A 19 -3.13 -2.00 -4.60
N ALA A 20 -4.19 -2.59 -5.14
CA ALA A 20 -4.32 -2.83 -6.58
C ALA A 20 -4.43 -1.51 -7.36
N GLU A 21 -5.30 -0.60 -6.91
CA GLU A 21 -5.46 0.73 -7.50
C GLU A 21 -4.15 1.53 -7.50
N ALA A 22 -3.44 1.57 -6.36
CA ALA A 22 -2.17 2.28 -6.24
C ALA A 22 -1.07 1.69 -7.15
N LYS A 23 -1.07 0.37 -7.38
CA LYS A 23 -0.15 -0.30 -8.31
C LYS A 23 -0.46 0.05 -9.75
N GLU A 24 -1.74 0.09 -10.13
CA GLU A 24 -2.18 0.51 -11.46
C GLU A 24 -1.82 1.97 -11.73
N GLU A 25 -2.04 2.87 -10.77
CA GLU A 25 -1.65 4.27 -10.90
C GLU A 25 -0.13 4.42 -11.04
N LEU A 26 0.65 3.67 -10.26
CA LEU A 26 2.11 3.67 -10.42
C LEU A 26 2.54 3.16 -11.81
N PHE A 27 1.85 2.17 -12.38
CA PHE A 27 2.11 1.70 -13.73
C PHE A 27 1.85 2.80 -14.75
N ASN A 28 0.72 3.48 -14.65
CA ASN A 28 0.35 4.60 -15.53
C ASN A 28 1.36 5.75 -15.43
N LEU A 29 1.79 6.12 -14.22
CA LEU A 29 2.82 7.16 -14.01
C LEU A 29 4.18 6.76 -14.60
N ARG A 30 4.55 5.48 -14.54
CA ARG A 30 5.77 4.97 -15.19
C ARG A 30 5.64 4.99 -16.71
N PHE A 31 4.47 4.67 -17.24
CA PHE A 31 4.22 4.76 -18.67
C PHE A 31 4.33 6.21 -19.16
N GLN A 32 3.70 7.16 -18.46
CA GLN A 32 3.81 8.60 -18.73
C GLN A 32 5.26 9.11 -18.63
N LEU A 33 6.05 8.58 -17.70
CA LEU A 33 7.48 8.92 -17.59
C LEU A 33 8.24 8.51 -18.87
N VAL A 34 7.97 7.32 -19.39
CA VAL A 34 8.63 6.79 -20.59
C VAL A 34 8.18 7.54 -21.84
N THR A 35 6.90 7.92 -21.93
CA THR A 35 6.38 8.71 -23.07
C THR A 35 6.77 10.19 -23.00
N GLY A 36 7.39 10.64 -21.91
CA GLY A 36 7.79 12.04 -21.70
C GLY A 36 6.61 12.98 -21.42
N GLN A 37 5.44 12.45 -21.07
CA GLN A 37 4.21 13.21 -20.79
C GLN A 37 3.92 13.32 -19.28
N LEU A 38 4.92 13.02 -18.44
CA LEU A 38 4.74 13.08 -16.99
C LEU A 38 4.85 14.53 -16.48
N ASP A 39 3.74 15.08 -16.00
CA ASP A 39 3.70 16.44 -15.46
C ASP A 39 4.48 16.57 -14.14
N ASN A 40 4.39 15.58 -13.26
CA ASN A 40 5.00 15.64 -11.92
C ASN A 40 5.78 14.37 -11.55
N PRO A 41 7.11 14.36 -11.67
CA PRO A 41 7.97 13.24 -11.25
C PRO A 41 7.84 12.86 -9.77
N MET A 42 7.42 13.79 -8.90
CA MET A 42 7.23 13.50 -7.47
C MET A 42 6.03 12.59 -7.21
N ALA A 43 5.06 12.54 -8.12
CA ALA A 43 3.90 11.64 -8.01
C ALA A 43 4.32 10.18 -7.90
N ILE A 44 5.34 9.75 -8.66
CA ILE A 44 5.90 8.40 -8.58
C ILE A 44 6.44 8.08 -7.18
N LYS A 45 7.16 9.04 -6.57
CA LYS A 45 7.71 8.86 -5.22
C LYS A 45 6.60 8.80 -4.16
N ILE A 46 5.56 9.60 -4.32
CA ILE A 46 4.39 9.61 -3.43
C ILE A 46 3.67 8.26 -3.53
N MET A 47 3.36 7.81 -4.75
CA MET A 47 2.66 6.55 -4.99
C MET A 47 3.43 5.33 -4.47
N ARG A 48 4.76 5.30 -4.64
CA ARG A 48 5.61 4.26 -4.05
C ARG A 48 5.54 4.23 -2.53
N LYS A 49 5.48 5.39 -1.87
CA LYS A 49 5.34 5.48 -0.41
C LYS A 49 3.96 5.02 0.05
N GLU A 50 2.93 5.28 -0.75
CA GLU A 50 1.57 4.85 -0.46
C GLU A 50 1.44 3.32 -0.48
N ILE A 51 1.92 2.68 -1.54
CA ILE A 51 2.01 1.22 -1.64
C ILE A 51 2.77 0.63 -0.44
N ALA A 52 3.91 1.22 -0.08
CA ALA A 52 4.70 0.73 1.05
C ALA A 52 3.94 0.80 2.38
N ARG A 53 3.15 1.86 2.61
CA ARG A 53 2.33 1.96 3.83
C ARG A 53 1.24 0.90 3.88
N ILE A 54 0.52 0.70 2.78
CA ILE A 54 -0.53 -0.32 2.70
C ILE A 54 0.05 -1.70 2.99
N LEU A 55 1.17 -2.06 2.35
CA LEU A 55 1.86 -3.33 2.60
C LEU A 55 2.34 -3.48 4.05
N THR A 56 2.78 -2.39 4.67
CA THR A 56 3.20 -2.41 6.08
C THR A 56 2.02 -2.71 6.99
N VAL A 57 0.86 -2.08 6.78
CA VAL A 57 -0.35 -2.33 7.58
C VAL A 57 -0.85 -3.77 7.42
N ILE A 58 -0.89 -4.28 6.18
CA ILE A 58 -1.24 -5.68 5.92
C ILE A 58 -0.29 -6.61 6.68
N ARG A 59 1.03 -6.35 6.62
CA ARG A 59 2.01 -7.17 7.32
C ARG A 59 1.91 -7.07 8.84
N GLU A 60 1.63 -5.89 9.38
CA GLU A 60 1.36 -5.69 10.82
C GLU A 60 0.19 -6.58 11.27
N ARG A 61 -0.88 -6.67 10.48
CA ARG A 61 -2.03 -7.55 10.78
C ARG A 61 -1.68 -9.03 10.70
N GLU A 62 -0.97 -9.46 9.65
CA GLU A 62 -0.49 -10.84 9.52
C GLU A 62 0.36 -11.27 10.72
N LEU A 63 1.27 -10.41 11.17
CA LEU A 63 2.14 -10.70 12.31
C LEU A 63 1.35 -10.81 13.62
N ALA A 64 0.36 -9.94 13.84
CA ALA A 64 -0.50 -10.01 15.02
C ALA A 64 -1.30 -11.33 15.08
N VAL A 65 -1.78 -11.82 13.93
CA VAL A 65 -2.46 -13.13 13.85
C VAL A 65 -1.50 -14.29 14.16
N LEU A 66 -0.27 -14.24 13.63
CA LEU A 66 0.74 -15.28 13.88
C LEU A 66 1.19 -15.32 15.36
N GLU A 67 1.33 -14.17 16.01
CA GLU A 67 1.66 -14.10 17.45
C GLU A 67 0.53 -14.66 18.31
N GLY A 68 -0.73 -14.43 17.94
CA GLY A 68 -1.89 -15.03 18.62
C GLY A 68 -1.94 -16.55 18.48
N ALA A 69 -1.64 -17.08 17.29
CA ALA A 69 -1.60 -18.52 17.05
C ALA A 69 -0.45 -19.22 17.79
N ALA A 70 0.72 -18.58 17.88
CA ALA A 70 1.85 -19.13 18.63
C ALA A 70 1.64 -19.16 20.15
N ALA A 71 0.74 -18.32 20.68
CA ALA A 71 0.40 -18.30 22.10
C ALA A 71 -0.61 -19.38 22.53
N GLU A 72 -1.39 -19.95 21.59
CA GLU A 72 -2.31 -21.06 21.88
C GLU A 72 -1.60 -22.44 21.91
N GLU A 73 -0.42 -22.57 21.31
CA GLU A 73 0.35 -23.82 21.25
C GLU A 73 1.38 -23.99 22.39
N ALA A 74 1.52 -23.00 23.30
CA ALA A 74 2.49 -22.98 24.41
C ALA A 74 1.82 -23.20 25.78
#